data_AF-A0A2T0LV50-F1
#
_entry.id   AF-A0A2T0LV50-F1
#
_cell.length_a   1.000
_cell.length_b   1.000
_cell.length_c   1.000
_cell.angle_alpha   90.00
_cell.angle_beta   90.00
_cell.angle_gamma   90.00
#
_symmetry.space_group_name_H-M   'P 1'
#
loop_
_entity.id
_entity.type
_entity.pdbx_description
1 polymer ?
#
loop_
_entity_poly.entity_id
_entity_poly.type
_entity_poly.pdbx_seq_one_letter_code
_entity_poly.pdbx_strand_id
1 'polypeptide(L)'
;MTEGSGDAELLTSILEHHLAIRRLEDLRLALIAEIDREGVARQAGYPGTVELVMDLLLLDRRQARRVVAEARDRAPLGAEHRGTSGRDP
;
A
#
# COMPACT_ATOMS: atom_id res chain seq x y z
N MET A 1 5.96 -16.26 -39.70
CA MET A 1 5.02 -16.62 -38.62
C MET A 1 5.67 -16.26 -37.30
N THR A 2 5.57 -15.00 -36.89
CA THR A 2 6.18 -14.44 -35.65
C THR A 2 5.19 -13.61 -34.84
N GLU A 3 3.94 -13.50 -35.31
CA GLU A 3 2.89 -12.69 -34.66
C GLU A 3 2.41 -13.31 -33.33
N GLY A 4 2.44 -14.64 -33.19
CA GLY A 4 2.03 -15.31 -31.94
C GLY A 4 2.99 -15.13 -30.75
N SER A 5 4.24 -14.69 -30.96
CA SER A 5 5.20 -14.46 -29.88
C SER A 5 4.97 -13.11 -29.19
N GLY A 6 4.72 -12.06 -29.99
CA GLY A 6 4.51 -10.70 -29.47
C GLY A 6 3.21 -10.60 -28.67
N ASP A 7 2.13 -11.22 -29.13
CA ASP A 7 0.85 -11.24 -28.41
C ASP A 7 0.97 -11.96 -27.06
N ALA A 8 1.69 -13.08 -27.01
CA ALA A 8 1.92 -13.84 -25.78
C ALA A 8 2.78 -13.06 -24.75
N GLU A 9 3.76 -12.29 -25.22
CA GLU A 9 4.58 -11.42 -24.37
C GLU A 9 3.76 -10.26 -23.80
N LEU A 10 2.89 -9.64 -24.59
CA LEU A 10 2.00 -8.58 -24.11
C LEU A 10 1.01 -9.09 -23.06
N LEU A 11 0.43 -10.27 -23.28
CA LEU A 11 -0.48 -10.91 -22.31
C LEU A 11 0.24 -11.25 -21.00
N THR A 12 1.45 -11.80 -21.08
CA THR A 12 2.30 -12.09 -19.91
C THR A 12 2.61 -10.80 -19.15
N SER A 13 3.00 -9.74 -19.86
CA SER A 13 3.33 -8.45 -19.27
C SER A 13 2.13 -7.85 -18.52
N ILE A 14 0.91 -7.89 -19.07
CA ILE A 14 -0.28 -7.38 -18.36
C ILE A 14 -0.53 -8.17 -17.06
N LEU A 15 -0.35 -9.49 -17.07
CA LEU A 15 -0.52 -10.31 -15.87
C LEU A 15 0.53 -9.98 -14.79
N GLU A 16 1.79 -9.83 -15.20
CA GLU A 16 2.88 -9.45 -14.29
C GLU A 16 2.63 -8.08 -13.64
N HIS A 17 2.23 -7.08 -14.44
CA HIS A 17 1.91 -5.76 -13.93
C HIS A 17 0.69 -5.78 -13.01
N HIS A 18 -0.34 -6.58 -13.33
CA HIS A 18 -1.50 -6.74 -12.47
C HIS A 18 -1.12 -7.30 -11.10
N LEU A 19 -0.28 -8.35 -11.07
CA LEU A 19 0.20 -8.93 -9.81
C LEU A 19 1.09 -7.96 -9.03
N ALA A 20 1.96 -7.20 -9.71
CA ALA A 20 2.79 -6.18 -9.10
C ALA A 20 1.96 -5.06 -8.46
N ILE A 21 0.93 -4.57 -9.16
CA ILE A 21 -0.01 -3.56 -8.65
C ILE A 21 -0.71 -4.09 -7.40
N ARG A 22 -1.25 -5.31 -7.44
CA ARG A 22 -1.94 -5.91 -6.28
C ARG A 22 -1.00 -6.04 -5.07
N ARG A 23 0.25 -6.45 -5.30
CA ARG A 23 1.25 -6.55 -4.23
C ARG A 23 1.55 -5.17 -3.62
N LEU A 24 1.69 -4.13 -4.43
CA LEU A 24 1.91 -2.76 -3.94
C LEU A 24 0.69 -2.22 -3.19
N GLU A 25 -0.52 -2.54 -3.63
CA GLU A 25 -1.76 -2.19 -2.94
C GLU A 25 -1.86 -2.86 -1.57
N ASP A 26 -1.54 -4.16 -1.49
CA ASP A 26 -1.51 -4.90 -0.23
C ASP A 26 -0.48 -4.32 0.74
N LEU A 27 0.73 -3.99 0.26
CA LEU A 27 1.76 -3.32 1.07
C LEU A 27 1.29 -1.95 1.57
N ARG A 28 0.66 -1.15 0.71
CA ARG A 28 0.11 0.16 1.08
C ARG A 28 -0.92 0.02 2.19
N LEU A 29 -1.86 -0.92 2.07
CA LEU A 29 -2.88 -1.14 3.08
C LEU A 29 -2.27 -1.59 4.42
N ALA A 30 -1.27 -2.47 4.38
CA ALA A 30 -0.61 -2.93 5.59
C ALA A 30 0.17 -1.81 6.31
N LEU A 31 0.82 -0.89 5.56
CA LEU A 31 1.45 0.32 6.12
C LEU A 31 0.42 1.26 6.75
N ILE A 32 -0.74 1.47 6.10
CA ILE A 32 -1.82 2.29 6.66
C ILE A 32 -2.35 1.68 7.96
N ALA A 33 -2.49 0.36 8.02
CA ALA A 33 -2.89 -0.35 9.23
C ALA A 33 -1.88 -0.16 10.37
N GLU A 34 -0.58 -0.19 10.05
CA GLU A 34 0.49 0.08 11.01
C GLU A 34 0.49 1.53 11.49
N ILE A 35 0.36 2.51 10.60
CA ILE A 35 0.20 3.92 10.94
C ILE A 35 -0.99 4.12 11.91
N ASP A 36 -2.13 3.47 11.64
CA ASP A 36 -3.33 3.58 12.48
C ASP A 36 -3.11 2.97 13.87
N ARG A 37 -2.50 1.78 13.92
CA ARG A 37 -2.21 1.04 15.15
C ARG A 37 -1.23 1.78 16.06
N GLU A 38 -0.14 2.29 15.48
CA GLU A 38 0.92 2.99 16.21
C GLU A 38 0.55 4.47 16.50
N GLY A 39 -0.59 4.94 15.98
CA GLY A 39 -1.06 6.31 16.17
C GLY A 39 -0.17 7.36 15.50
N VAL A 40 0.60 6.98 14.47
CA VAL A 40 1.58 7.82 13.77
C VAL A 40 0.94 9.09 13.20
N ALA A 41 -0.31 9.00 12.71
CA ALA A 41 -1.02 10.16 12.19
C ALA A 41 -1.13 11.30 13.23
N ARG A 42 -1.46 10.97 14.49
CA ARG A 42 -1.56 11.96 15.56
C ARG A 42 -0.20 12.54 15.94
N GLN A 43 0.84 11.71 15.94
CA GLN A 43 2.21 12.15 16.21
C GLN A 43 2.70 13.11 15.11
N ALA A 44 2.23 12.93 13.88
CA ALA A 44 2.48 13.81 12.73
C ALA A 44 1.58 15.06 12.70
N GLY A 45 0.71 15.27 13.70
CA GLY A 45 -0.17 16.45 13.79
C GLY A 45 -1.52 16.33 13.08
N TYR A 46 -1.85 15.16 12.52
CA TYR A 46 -3.16 14.91 11.93
C TYR A 46 -4.19 14.52 13.00
N PRO A 47 -5.48 14.90 12.85
CA PRO A 47 -6.54 14.45 13.75
C PRO A 47 -6.67 12.92 13.84
N GLY A 48 -6.36 12.22 12.74
CA GLY A 48 -6.35 10.77 12.67
C GLY A 48 -5.85 10.26 11.31
N THR A 49 -5.81 8.93 11.18
CA THR A 49 -5.30 8.26 9.97
C THR A 49 -6.13 8.57 8.73
N VAL A 50 -7.43 8.85 8.87
CA VAL A 50 -8.29 9.23 7.74
C VAL A 50 -7.83 10.55 7.14
N GLU A 51 -7.58 11.57 7.96
CA GLU A 51 -7.09 12.88 7.51
C GLU A 51 -5.70 12.78 6.88
N LEU A 52 -4.80 11.98 7.47
CA LEU A 52 -3.49 11.71 6.88
C LEU A 52 -3.61 11.07 5.48
N VAL A 53 -4.47 10.06 5.34
CA VAL A 53 -4.67 9.35 4.06
C VAL A 53 -5.33 10.25 3.02
N MET A 54 -6.25 11.13 3.40
CA MET A 54 -6.82 12.14 2.49
C MET A 54 -5.72 13.00 1.89
N ASP A 55 -4.82 13.53 2.73
CA ASP A 55 -3.78 14.47 2.28
C ASP A 55 -2.69 13.77 1.46
N LEU A 56 -2.22 12.60 1.90
CA LEU A 56 -1.13 11.88 1.21
C LEU A 56 -1.56 11.27 -0.13
N LEU A 57 -2.79 10.78 -0.21
CA LEU A 57 -3.29 10.07 -1.40
C LEU A 57 -4.25 10.92 -2.24
N LEU A 58 -4.44 12.19 -1.87
CA LEU A 58 -5.33 13.14 -2.54
C LEU A 58 -6.75 12.57 -2.69
N LEU A 59 -7.26 11.96 -1.62
CA LEU A 59 -8.56 11.31 -1.59
C LEU A 59 -9.61 12.17 -0.90
N ASP A 60 -10.86 12.03 -1.34
CA ASP A 60 -11.98 12.55 -0.56
C ASP A 60 -12.16 11.74 0.75
N ARG A 61 -12.92 12.31 1.69
CA ARG A 61 -13.13 11.70 3.01
C ARG A 61 -13.80 10.32 2.95
N ARG A 62 -14.67 10.08 1.98
CA ARG A 62 -15.37 8.79 1.82
C ARG A 62 -14.42 7.72 1.28
N GLN A 63 -13.57 8.08 0.31
CA GLN A 63 -12.53 7.22 -0.23
C GLN A 63 -11.49 6.88 0.86
N ALA A 64 -10.97 7.87 1.57
CA ALA A 64 -9.99 7.66 2.64
C ALA A 64 -10.54 6.77 3.77
N ARG A 65 -11.80 6.98 4.20
CA ARG A 65 -12.45 6.11 5.19
C ARG A 65 -12.51 4.66 4.75
N ARG A 66 -12.79 4.41 3.47
CA ARG A 66 -12.84 3.06 2.91
C ARG A 66 -11.46 2.42 2.92
N VAL A 67 -10.44 3.15 2.51
CA VAL A 67 -9.04 2.67 2.52
C VAL A 67 -8.59 2.34 3.94
N VAL A 68 -8.88 3.21 4.93
CA VAL A 68 -8.52 2.94 6.34
C VAL A 68 -9.29 1.75 6.91
N ALA A 69 -10.58 1.61 6.57
CA ALA A 69 -11.37 0.44 6.98
C ALA A 69 -10.80 -0.85 6.38
N GLU A 70 -10.51 -0.86 5.08
CA GLU A 70 -9.90 -2.00 4.40
C GLU A 70 -8.53 -2.35 4.99
N ALA A 71 -7.71 -1.34 5.30
CA ALA A 71 -6.41 -1.54 5.93
C ALA A 71 -6.52 -2.23 7.29
N ARG A 72 -7.51 -1.86 8.12
CA ARG A 72 -7.73 -2.48 9.45
C ARG A 72 -8.09 -3.96 9.38
N ASP A 73 -8.69 -4.40 8.29
CA ASP A 73 -9.04 -5.80 8.08
C ASP A 73 -7.83 -6.64 7.62
N ARG A 74 -6.67 -6.01 7.33
CA ARG A 74 -5.45 -6.70 6.91
C ARG A 74 -4.55 -7.03 8.11
N ALA A 75 -3.88 -8.18 8.01
CA ALA A 75 -2.84 -8.56 8.97
C ALA A 75 -1.67 -7.54 8.94
N PRO A 76 -1.01 -7.24 10.08
CA PRO A 76 0.19 -6.42 10.11
C PRO A 76 1.25 -6.97 9.15
N LEU A 77 2.07 -6.07 8.58
CA LEU A 77 3.32 -6.49 7.95
C LEU A 77 4.08 -7.37 8.96
N GLY A 78 4.42 -8.59 8.58
CA GLY A 78 5.22 -9.49 9.40
C GLY A 78 6.52 -8.80 9.84
N ALA A 79 7.13 -9.31 10.92
CA ALA A 79 8.32 -8.75 11.56
C ALA A 79 9.56 -8.55 10.64
N GLU A 80 9.48 -8.98 9.38
CA GLU A 80 10.49 -8.84 8.34
C GLU A 80 10.68 -7.41 7.82
N HIS A 81 9.73 -6.48 8.03
CA HIS A 81 9.93 -5.07 7.62
C HIS A 81 10.71 -4.23 8.64
N ARG A 82 10.97 -4.75 9.85
CA ARG A 82 11.78 -4.07 10.89
C ARG A 82 13.31 -4.08 10.62
N GLY A 83 13.74 -4.60 9.47
CA GLY A 83 15.14 -4.94 9.20
C GLY A 83 16.00 -3.94 8.41
N THR A 84 15.53 -2.76 8.00
CA THR A 84 16.34 -1.86 7.14
C THR A 84 16.70 -0.50 7.75
N SER A 85 16.45 -0.28 9.04
CA SER A 85 16.93 0.92 9.75
C SER A 85 17.84 0.56 10.92
N GLY A 86 19.00 -0.02 10.59
CA GLY A 86 20.20 0.02 11.41
C GLY A 86 21.26 0.69 10.54
N ARG A 87 21.49 1.99 10.71
CA ARG A 87 22.65 2.51 11.43
C ARG A 87 23.95 1.95 10.85
N ASP A 88 24.59 2.74 10.00
CA ASP A 88 26.05 2.69 9.86
C ASP A 88 26.64 4.07 10.15
N PRO A 89 27.86 4.12 10.72
CA PRO A 89 28.45 5.25 11.45
C PRO A 89 28.95 6.42 10.59
#